data_AF-A0A1C6E3P9-F1
#
_entry.id   AF-A0A1C6E3P9-F1
#
_cell.length_a   1.000
_cell.length_b   1.000
_cell.length_c   1.000
_cell.angle_alpha   90.00
_cell.angle_beta   90.00
_cell.angle_gamma   90.00
#
_symmetry.space_group_name_H-M   'P 1'
#
loop_
_entity.id
_entity.type
_entity.pdbx_description
1 polymer ?
#
loop_
_entity_poly.entity_id
_entity_poly.type
_entity_poly.pdbx_seq_one_letter_code
_entity_poly.pdbx_strand_id
1 'polypeptide(L)' 'MSKHAFLSPSSSHRWLNCTPSASLESEFENKTSQAAEEGTAAHAQCEHKLKKALRMRSKRPVSSYDSDEM' A
#
# COMPACT_ATOMS: atom_id res chain seq x y z
N MET A 1 17.46 17.28 -8.81
CA MET A 1 16.29 16.38 -8.76
C MET A 1 16.61 15.24 -7.84
N SER A 2 15.74 14.93 -6.87
CA SER A 2 15.95 13.78 -5.99
C SER A 2 16.02 12.52 -6.84
N LYS A 3 17.05 11.69 -6.67
CA LYS A 3 17.08 10.35 -7.27
C LYS A 3 16.04 9.52 -6.53
N HIS A 4 14.79 9.62 -6.97
CA HIS A 4 13.72 8.76 -6.47
C HIS A 4 14.08 7.29 -6.75
N ALA A 5 13.55 6.39 -5.92
CA ALA A 5 13.68 4.96 -6.18
C ALA A 5 13.13 4.63 -7.57
N PHE A 6 13.77 3.68 -8.26
CA PHE A 6 13.41 3.29 -9.63
C PHE A 6 11.96 2.81 -9.75
N LEU A 7 11.47 2.09 -8.74
CA LEU A 7 10.10 1.62 -8.59
C LEU A 7 9.70 1.66 -7.10
N SER A 8 8.42 1.47 -6.78
CA SER A 8 7.91 1.47 -5.39
C SER A 8 8.60 0.41 -4.51
N PRO A 9 9.05 0.74 -3.29
CA PRO A 9 9.79 -0.18 -2.43
C PRO A 9 9.00 -1.42 -1.98
N SER A 10 7.67 -1.45 -2.14
CA SER A 10 6.83 -2.63 -1.84
C SER A 10 7.24 -3.88 -2.63
N SER A 11 7.82 -3.70 -3.83
CA SER A 11 8.32 -4.78 -4.68
C SER A 11 9.81 -5.12 -4.45
N SER A 12 10.51 -4.39 -3.56
CA SER A 12 11.97 -4.49 -3.39
C SER A 12 12.46 -5.89 -3.03
N HIS A 13 11.65 -6.69 -2.32
CA HIS A 13 12.01 -8.07 -1.98
C HIS A 13 12.29 -8.92 -3.24
N ARG A 14 11.62 -8.65 -4.37
CA ARG A 14 11.87 -9.35 -5.64
C ARG A 14 13.22 -8.96 -6.23
N TRP A 15 13.50 -7.65 -6.23
CA TRP A 15 14.71 -7.11 -6.86
C TRP A 15 15.98 -7.36 -6.05
N LEU A 16 15.85 -7.55 -4.73
CA LEU A 16 16.97 -8.00 -3.90
C LEU A 16 17.43 -9.42 -4.27
N ASN A 17 16.51 -10.26 -4.76
CA ASN A 17 16.84 -11.59 -5.26
C ASN A 17 17.26 -11.57 -6.75
N CYS A 18 16.69 -10.66 -7.55
CA CYS A 18 17.02 -10.49 -8.96
C CYS A 18 16.99 -9.01 -9.34
N THR A 19 18.11 -8.30 -9.21
CA THR A 19 18.18 -6.86 -9.46
C THR A 19 17.71 -6.42 -10.86
N PRO A 20 18.07 -7.11 -11.97
CA PRO A 20 17.59 -6.70 -13.29
C PRO A 20 16.08 -6.90 -13.49
N SER A 21 15.41 -7.69 -12.63
CA SER A 21 13.94 -7.86 -12.72
C SER A 21 13.18 -6.55 -12.50
N ALA A 22 13.75 -5.57 -11.79
CA ALA A 22 13.14 -4.26 -11.62
C ALA A 22 12.92 -3.57 -12.97
N SER A 23 13.92 -3.61 -13.86
CA SER A 23 13.83 -3.00 -15.20
C SER A 23 12.85 -3.73 -16.11
N LEU A 24 12.68 -5.04 -15.93
CA LEU A 24 11.63 -5.78 -16.64
C LEU A 24 10.25 -5.43 -16.10
N GLU A 25 10.10 -5.35 -14.77
CA GLU A 25 8.85 -5.02 -14.09
C GLU A 25 8.34 -3.62 -14.49
N SER A 26 9.23 -2.65 -14.73
CA SER A 26 8.83 -1.30 -15.17
C SER A 26 8.17 -1.24 -16.54
N GLU A 27 8.34 -2.27 -17.37
CA GLU A 27 7.70 -2.36 -18.69
C GLU A 27 6.24 -2.84 -18.62
N PHE A 28 5.76 -3.25 -17.44
CA PHE A 28 4.42 -3.78 -17.24
C PHE A 28 3.59 -2.92 -16.28
N GLU A 29 2.28 -2.93 -16.47
CA GLU A 29 1.35 -2.23 -15.58
C GLU A 29 1.39 -2.82 -14.16
N ASN A 30 1.41 -1.94 -13.16
CA ASN A 30 1.23 -2.34 -11.77
C ASN A 30 -0.23 -2.74 -11.55
N LYS A 31 -0.46 -4.02 -11.27
CA LYS A 31 -1.78 -4.58 -10.99
C LYS A 31 -1.93 -4.84 -9.51
N THR A 32 -3.10 -4.46 -8.99
CA THR A 32 -3.50 -4.82 -7.63
C THR A 32 -3.91 -6.29 -7.56
N SER A 33 -3.97 -6.80 -6.34
CA SER A 33 -4.55 -8.10 -6.00
C SER A 33 -5.58 -7.91 -4.89
N GLN A 34 -6.44 -8.90 -4.66
CA GLN A 34 -7.41 -8.85 -3.56
C GLN A 34 -6.73 -8.55 -2.21
N ALA A 35 -5.59 -9.19 -1.95
CA ALA A 35 -4.80 -8.94 -0.74
C ALA A 35 -4.24 -7.51 -0.67
N ALA A 36 -3.83 -6.93 -1.81
CA ALA A 36 -3.36 -5.54 -1.85
C ALA A 36 -4.50 -4.53 -1.63
N GLU A 37 -5.69 -4.81 -2.16
CA GLU A 37 -6.90 -4.00 -1.94
C GLU A 37 -7.36 -4.06 -0.47
N GLU A 38 -7.40 -5.27 0.10
CA GLU A 38 -7.72 -5.48 1.52
C GLU A 38 -6.72 -4.76 2.44
N GLY A 39 -5.42 -4.89 2.16
CA GLY A 39 -4.39 -4.16 2.90
C GLY A 39 -4.54 -2.63 2.79
N THR A 40 -4.97 -2.13 1.64
CA THR A 40 -5.27 -0.69 1.45
C THR A 40 -6.44 -0.25 2.33
N ALA A 41 -7.50 -1.04 2.40
CA ALA A 41 -8.65 -0.77 3.28
C ALA A 41 -8.23 -0.78 4.76
N ALA A 42 -7.47 -1.79 5.18
CA ALA A 42 -6.95 -1.89 6.55
C ALA A 42 -6.07 -0.69 6.93
N HIS A 43 -5.16 -0.26 6.04
CA HIS A 43 -4.34 0.92 6.28
C HIS A 43 -5.17 2.20 6.45
N ALA A 44 -6.18 2.43 5.61
CA ALA A 44 -7.06 3.58 5.73
C ALA A 44 -7.83 3.57 7.06
N GLN A 45 -8.31 2.40 7.50
CA GLN A 45 -9.02 2.23 8.76
C GLN A 45 -8.09 2.47 9.97
N CYS A 46 -6.87 1.94 9.93
CA CYS A 46 -5.84 2.19 10.94
C CYS A 46 -5.48 3.68 11.03
N GLU A 47 -5.34 4.38 9.90
CA GLU A 47 -5.09 5.82 9.89
C GLU A 47 -6.25 6.58 10.57
N HIS A 48 -7.50 6.21 10.29
CA HIS A 48 -8.66 6.79 10.95
C HIS A 48 -8.64 6.54 12.47
N LYS A 49 -8.41 5.29 12.90
CA LYS A 49 -8.30 4.91 14.31
C LYS A 49 -7.19 5.69 15.02
N LEU A 50 -6.02 5.84 14.39
CA LEU A 50 -4.90 6.61 14.92
C LEU A 50 -5.25 8.09 15.08
N LYS A 51 -5.81 8.73 14.05
CA LYS A 51 -6.26 10.13 14.14
C LYS A 51 -7.27 10.34 15.26
N LYS A 52 -8.23 9.42 15.41
CA LYS A 52 -9.22 9.46 16.49
C LYS A 52 -8.57 9.36 17.87
N ALA A 53 -7.61 8.44 18.05
CA ALA A 53 -6.85 8.29 19.29
C ALA A 53 -6.06 9.57 19.63
N LEU A 54 -5.52 10.25 18.61
CA LEU A 54 -4.83 11.54 18.73
C LEU A 54 -5.78 12.75 18.83
N ARG A 55 -7.10 12.54 18.93
CA ARG A 55 -8.14 13.59 18.98
C ARG A 55 -8.15 14.51 17.75
N MET A 56 -7.68 14.01 16.62
CA MET A 56 -7.70 14.70 15.33
C MET A 56 -8.99 14.39 14.59
N ARG A 57 -9.52 15.37 13.84
CA ARG A 57 -10.70 15.16 13.00
C ARG A 57 -10.34 14.20 11.85
N SER A 58 -11.17 13.18 11.64
CA SER A 58 -11.01 12.22 10.55
C SER A 58 -12.38 11.72 10.09
N LYS A 59 -12.52 11.40 8.80
CA LYS A 59 -13.69 10.73 8.25
C LYS A 59 -13.44 9.22 8.27
N ARG A 60 -14.40 8.43 8.74
CA ARG A 60 -14.29 6.97 8.71
C ARG A 60 -14.28 6.51 7.24
N PRO A 61 -13.26 5.77 6.78
CA PRO A 61 -13.29 5.19 5.44
C PRO A 61 -14.40 4.13 5.37
N VAL A 62 -14.85 3.84 4.15
CA VAL A 62 -15.82 2.77 3.87
C VAL A 62 -15.20 1.91 2.77
N SER A 63 -15.20 0.60 2.98
CA SER A 63 -14.65 -0.37 2.05
C SER A 63 -15.56 -1.58 1.92
N SER A 64 -15.53 -2.24 0.76
CA SER A 64 -16.16 -3.56 0.58
C SER A 64 -15.49 -4.66 1.42
N TYR A 65 -14.30 -4.40 1.93
CA TYR A 65 -13.55 -5.31 2.79
C TYR A 65 -13.83 -5.09 4.29
N ASP A 66 -14.66 -4.10 4.67
CA ASP A 66 -14.98 -3.82 6.07
C ASP A 66 -15.57 -5.05 6.78
N SER A 67 -15.00 -5.44 7.91
CA SER A 67 -15.45 -6.56 8.74
C SER A 67 -15.48 -6.16 10.23
N ASP A 68 -16.16 -6.96 11.06
CA ASP A 68 -16.23 -6.73 12.51
C ASP A 68 -14.85 -6.86 13.20
N GLU A 69 -13.90 -7.56 12.56
CA GLU A 69 -12.53 -7.69 13.04
C GLU A 69 -11.68 -6.43 12.78
N MET A 70 -12.13 -5.53 11.88
CA MET A 70 -11.35 -4.40 11.36
C MET A 70 -11.51 -3.06 12.10
#